data_AF-A0A9W4WVW7-F1
#
_entry.id   AF-A0A9W4WVW7-F1
#
_cell.length_a   1.000
_cell.length_b   1.000
_cell.length_c   1.000
_cell.angle_alpha   90.00
_cell.angle_beta   90.00
_cell.angle_gamma   90.00
#
_symmetry.space_group_name_H-M   'P 1'
#
loop_
_entity.id
_entity.type
_entity.pdbx_description
1 polymer ?
#
loop_
_entity_poly.entity_id
_entity_poly.type
_entity_poly.pdbx_seq_one_letter_code
_entity_poly.pdbx_strand_id
1 'polypeptide(L)'
;MFATTFEHNETAYGFNLRGFQAFVPDAFGSDPAQMERYYNEIYVNGPDSRFPISPAAIAGAAAYKAVRSQPPTTPFYGDLQTLHLQAISNIKSMAAQEAQNLLARFCLPNIDPMIVIISAEAAAHRLYDHENFD
;
A
#
# COMPACT_ATOMS: atom_id res chain seq x y z
N MET A 1 -25.86 -1.88 23.76
CA MET A 1 -24.52 -2.44 23.45
C MET A 1 -24.43 -2.44 21.93
N PHE A 2 -23.70 -1.49 21.34
CA PHE A 2 -23.58 -1.39 19.88
C PHE A 2 -22.39 -2.25 19.43
N ALA A 3 -22.69 -3.33 18.69
CA ALA A 3 -21.69 -4.07 17.95
C ALA A 3 -21.18 -3.17 16.81
N THR A 4 -19.98 -2.63 16.97
CA THR A 4 -19.23 -1.92 15.91
C THR A 4 -18.10 -2.81 15.44
N THR A 5 -18.45 -4.01 14.96
CA THR A 5 -17.57 -4.75 14.06
C THR A 5 -17.60 -4.01 12.74
N PHE A 6 -16.59 -3.16 12.51
CA PHE A 6 -16.26 -2.74 11.16
C PHE A 6 -16.11 -4.02 10.32
N GLU A 7 -16.91 -4.15 9.25
CA GLU A 7 -16.67 -5.19 8.27
C GLU A 7 -15.23 -5.03 7.80
N HIS A 8 -14.36 -5.94 8.24
CA HIS A 8 -13.02 -6.10 7.73
C HIS A 8 -13.16 -6.28 6.22
N ASN A 9 -12.89 -5.20 5.49
CA ASN A 9 -13.16 -5.09 4.07
C ASN A 9 -12.04 -5.77 3.28
N GLU A 10 -11.70 -7.01 3.67
CA GLU A 10 -10.80 -7.89 2.94
C GLU A 10 -11.28 -8.06 1.48
N THR A 11 -12.58 -7.88 1.25
CA THR A 11 -13.25 -8.04 -0.04
C THR A 11 -13.44 -6.76 -0.86
N ALA A 12 -13.17 -5.54 -0.34
CA ALA A 12 -13.23 -4.30 -1.14
C ALA A 12 -12.29 -4.30 -2.36
N TYR A 13 -11.28 -5.17 -2.34
CA TYR A 13 -10.30 -5.33 -3.41
C TYR A 13 -10.50 -6.63 -4.20
N GLY A 14 -11.64 -7.31 -4.00
CA GLY A 14 -12.11 -8.44 -4.81
C GLY A 14 -12.58 -8.05 -6.21
N PHE A 15 -12.20 -6.87 -6.73
CA PHE A 15 -12.23 -6.65 -8.16
C PHE A 15 -11.14 -7.53 -8.77
N ASN A 16 -11.58 -8.68 -9.28
CA ASN A 16 -10.87 -9.59 -10.16
C ASN A 16 -10.31 -8.84 -11.39
N LEU A 17 -9.29 -8.01 -11.19
CA LEU A 17 -8.38 -7.62 -12.25
C LEU A 17 -7.59 -8.88 -12.56
N ARG A 18 -8.07 -9.64 -13.55
CA ARG A 18 -7.40 -10.82 -14.11
C ARG A 18 -5.91 -10.51 -14.27
N GLY A 19 -5.06 -11.09 -13.41
CA GLY A 19 -3.63 -10.81 -13.31
C GLY A 19 -3.16 -10.37 -11.92
N PHE A 20 -3.98 -9.68 -11.13
CA PHE A 20 -3.61 -9.12 -9.82
C PHE A 20 -3.17 -10.20 -8.81
N GLN A 21 -3.93 -11.30 -8.71
CA GLN A 21 -3.57 -12.47 -7.88
C GLN A 21 -2.29 -13.20 -8.33
N ALA A 22 -1.84 -13.01 -9.58
CA ALA A 22 -0.63 -13.64 -10.09
C ALA A 22 0.65 -12.88 -9.70
N PHE A 23 0.53 -11.59 -9.36
CA PHE A 23 1.68 -10.71 -9.08
C PHE A 23 1.78 -10.30 -7.62
N VAL A 24 0.71 -10.46 -6.85
CA VAL A 24 0.59 -9.94 -5.49
C VAL A 24 -0.12 -10.97 -4.60
N PRO A 25 0.50 -11.47 -3.52
CA PRO A 25 -0.13 -12.46 -2.62
C PRO A 25 -1.46 -11.94 -2.05
N ASP A 26 -2.42 -12.83 -1.78
CA ASP A 26 -3.72 -12.44 -1.18
C ASP A 26 -3.56 -11.63 0.12
N ALA A 27 -2.44 -11.81 0.85
CA ALA A 27 -2.04 -11.09 2.06
C ALA A 27 -1.11 -9.88 1.84
N PHE A 28 -0.97 -9.37 0.62
CA PHE A 28 -0.08 -8.23 0.38
C PHE A 28 -0.63 -6.95 1.03
N GLY A 29 0.24 -6.26 1.74
CA GLY A 29 -0.08 -5.06 2.52
C GLY A 29 -0.55 -5.34 3.95
N SER A 30 -0.77 -6.59 4.35
CA SER A 30 -1.17 -6.93 5.73
C SER A 30 -0.02 -7.33 6.65
N ASP A 31 1.21 -7.48 6.12
CA ASP A 31 2.42 -7.73 6.92
C ASP A 31 3.34 -6.48 6.90
N PRO A 32 3.34 -5.67 7.98
CA PRO A 32 4.20 -4.49 8.09
C PRO A 32 5.68 -4.81 7.94
N ALA A 33 6.15 -5.95 8.46
CA ALA A 33 7.56 -6.32 8.42
C ALA A 33 8.00 -6.66 7.00
N GLN A 34 7.11 -7.27 6.19
CA GLN A 34 7.36 -7.49 4.77
C GLN A 34 7.41 -6.16 4.01
N MET A 35 6.47 -5.24 4.26
CA MET A 35 6.43 -3.93 3.59
C MET A 35 7.66 -3.07 3.93
N GLU A 36 8.10 -3.09 5.19
CA GLU A 36 9.32 -2.43 5.65
C GLU A 36 10.57 -2.99 4.96
N ARG A 37 10.64 -4.31 4.75
CA ARG A 37 11.76 -4.92 4.01
C ARG A 37 11.85 -4.40 2.58
N TYR A 38 10.72 -4.32 1.87
CA TYR A 38 10.68 -3.75 0.52
C TYR A 38 11.11 -2.28 0.50
N TYR A 39 10.66 -1.50 1.50
CA TYR A 39 11.10 -0.13 1.67
C TYR A 39 12.62 -0.03 1.87
N ASN A 40 13.17 -0.83 2.78
CA ASN A 40 14.60 -0.82 3.09
C ASN A 40 15.44 -1.27 1.89
N GLU A 41 14.97 -2.23 1.11
CA GLU A 41 15.63 -2.67 -0.12
C GLU A 41 15.77 -1.52 -1.14
N ILE A 42 14.71 -0.73 -1.33
CA ILE A 42 14.71 0.35 -2.33
C ILE A 42 15.37 1.64 -1.83
N TYR A 43 15.10 2.04 -0.58
CA TYR A 43 15.45 3.38 -0.07
C TYR A 43 16.64 3.42 0.87
N VAL A 44 16.97 2.32 1.57
CA VAL A 44 18.01 2.31 2.62
C VAL A 44 19.27 1.62 2.12
N ASN A 45 19.14 0.37 1.68
CA ASN A 45 20.26 -0.44 1.22
C ASN A 45 20.63 -0.14 -0.23
N GLY A 46 19.68 0.42 -0.99
CA GLY A 46 19.77 0.57 -2.44
C GLY A 46 19.53 -0.77 -3.15
N PRO A 47 19.00 -0.72 -4.39
CA PRO A 47 18.68 -1.93 -5.11
C PRO A 47 19.95 -2.71 -5.47
N ASP A 48 19.97 -4.00 -5.12
CA ASP A 48 21.08 -4.87 -5.50
C ASP A 48 21.08 -5.06 -7.02
N SER A 49 22.16 -4.65 -7.67
CA SER A 49 22.38 -4.88 -9.12
C SER A 49 22.24 -6.33 -9.58
N ARG A 50 22.34 -7.31 -8.66
CA ARG A 50 22.25 -8.75 -8.95
C ARG A 50 20.83 -9.29 -8.93
N PHE A 51 19.90 -8.59 -8.28
CA PHE A 51 18.52 -9.02 -8.14
C PHE A 51 17.60 -7.92 -8.70
N PRO A 52 16.89 -8.18 -9.81
CA PRO A 52 15.97 -7.19 -10.35
C PRO A 52 14.84 -6.90 -9.35
N ILE A 53 14.56 -5.62 -9.13
CA ILE A 53 13.50 -5.18 -8.22
C ILE A 53 12.17 -5.75 -8.72
N SER A 54 11.49 -6.46 -7.83
CA SER A 54 10.20 -7.05 -8.14
C SER A 54 9.08 -5.99 -8.14
N PRO A 55 7.97 -6.23 -8.87
CA PRO A 55 6.80 -5.33 -8.84
C PRO A 55 6.21 -5.21 -7.44
N ALA A 56 6.23 -6.31 -6.69
CA ALA A 56 5.81 -6.35 -5.29
C ALA A 56 6.71 -5.47 -4.40
N ALA A 57 8.02 -5.45 -4.63
CA ALA A 57 8.91 -4.56 -3.90
C ALA A 57 8.60 -3.08 -4.19
N ILE A 58 8.35 -2.73 -5.46
CA ILE A 58 7.94 -1.36 -5.82
C ILE A 58 6.63 -0.97 -5.13
N ALA A 59 5.59 -1.81 -5.27
CA ALA A 59 4.28 -1.54 -4.69
C ALA A 59 4.33 -1.47 -3.16
N GLY A 60 5.07 -2.38 -2.52
CA GLY A 60 5.17 -2.47 -1.07
C GLY A 60 5.98 -1.34 -0.47
N ALA A 61 7.09 -0.96 -1.09
CA ALA A 61 7.88 0.19 -0.67
C ALA A 61 7.11 1.51 -0.83
N ALA A 62 6.34 1.66 -1.91
CA ALA A 62 5.45 2.80 -2.12
C ALA A 62 4.35 2.87 -1.04
N ALA A 63 3.71 1.74 -0.75
CA ALA A 63 2.68 1.64 0.29
C ALA A 63 3.23 1.97 1.69
N TYR A 64 4.35 1.37 2.07
CA TYR A 64 5.00 1.61 3.37
C TYR A 64 5.37 3.07 3.54
N LYS A 65 6.00 3.68 2.52
CA LYS A 65 6.39 5.09 2.55
C LYS A 65 5.17 6.00 2.67
N ALA A 66 4.08 5.71 1.97
CA ALA A 66 2.86 6.50 2.03
C ALA A 66 2.25 6.51 3.43
N VAL A 67 2.12 5.34 4.06
CA VAL A 67 1.59 5.21 5.43
C VAL A 67 2.48 5.94 6.44
N ARG A 68 3.81 5.77 6.37
CA ARG A 68 4.76 6.45 7.27
C ARG A 68 4.87 7.96 7.06
N SER A 69 4.51 8.44 5.87
CA SER A 69 4.52 9.88 5.55
C SER A 69 3.21 10.57 5.91
N GLN A 70 2.17 9.81 6.28
CA GLN A 70 0.92 10.40 6.72
C GLN A 70 1.14 11.08 8.08
N PRO A 71 0.87 12.39 8.20
CA PRO A 71 0.94 13.06 9.50
C PRO A 71 -0.08 12.43 10.45
N PRO A 72 0.24 12.32 11.75
CA PRO A 72 -0.71 11.83 12.74
C PRO A 72 -1.97 12.71 12.68
N THR A 73 -3.10 12.10 12.37
CA THR A 73 -4.41 12.75 12.41
C THR A 73 -4.73 13.04 13.87
N THR A 74 -4.44 14.27 14.30
CA THR A 74 -4.89 14.74 15.61
C THR A 74 -6.42 14.61 15.65
N PRO A 75 -7.00 13.94 16.66
CA PRO A 75 -8.44 13.76 16.73
C PRO A 75 -9.09 15.12 16.99
N PHE A 76 -9.48 15.80 15.92
CA PHE A 76 -10.32 16.98 15.96
C PHE A 76 -11.76 16.49 16.13
N TYR A 77 -12.56 17.17 16.96
CA TYR A 77 -13.99 16.88 17.18
C TYR A 77 -14.72 16.76 15.83
N GLY A 78 -14.87 15.55 15.33
CA GLY A 78 -15.34 15.24 13.99
C GLY A 78 -15.59 13.74 13.87
N ASP A 79 -16.47 13.40 12.94
CA ASP A 79 -16.91 12.03 12.73
C ASP A 79 -15.71 11.14 12.33
N LEU A 80 -15.34 10.20 13.21
CA LEU A 80 -14.17 9.32 13.06
C LEU A 80 -14.17 8.60 11.71
N GLN A 81 -15.37 8.27 11.20
CA GLN A 81 -15.55 7.63 9.90
C GLN A 81 -15.13 8.53 8.75
N THR A 82 -15.46 9.82 8.81
CA THR A 82 -15.11 10.80 7.75
C THR A 82 -13.61 11.05 7.74
N LEU A 83 -12.99 11.18 8.92
CA LEU A 83 -11.54 11.34 9.05
C LEU A 83 -10.77 10.12 8.54
N HIS A 84 -11.28 8.91 8.83
CA HIS A 84 -10.70 7.66 8.35
C HIS A 84 -10.77 7.54 6.82
N LEU A 85 -11.93 7.80 6.21
CA LEU A 85 -12.07 7.78 4.75
C LEU A 85 -11.16 8.79 4.05
N GLN A 86 -11.02 9.98 4.63
CA GLN A 86 -10.11 11.01 4.12
C GLN A 86 -8.64 10.58 4.24
N ALA A 87 -8.25 10.02 5.37
CA ALA A 87 -6.92 9.44 5.58
C ALA A 87 -6.61 8.33 4.57
N ILE A 88 -7.57 7.43 4.32
CA ILE A 88 -7.46 6.36 3.32
C ILE A 88 -7.27 6.93 1.91
N SER A 89 -8.06 7.95 1.54
CA SER A 89 -7.94 8.59 0.23
C SER A 89 -6.55 9.22 0.06
N ASN A 90 -6.02 9.84 1.12
CA ASN A 90 -4.71 10.47 1.09
C ASN A 90 -3.58 9.44 0.95
N ILE A 91 -3.54 8.39 1.78
CA ILE A 91 -2.50 7.34 1.67
C ILE A 91 -2.53 6.65 0.31
N LYS A 92 -3.71 6.39 -0.28
CA LYS A 92 -3.82 5.78 -1.60
C LYS A 92 -3.22 6.68 -2.67
N SER A 93 -3.58 7.96 -2.67
CA SER A 93 -3.03 8.93 -3.61
C SER A 93 -1.51 9.06 -3.47
N MET A 94 -0.98 9.07 -2.24
CA MET A 94 0.46 9.11 -1.98
C MET A 94 1.17 7.83 -2.45
N ALA A 95 0.58 6.66 -2.18
CA ALA A 95 1.12 5.38 -2.62
C ALA A 95 1.15 5.27 -4.15
N ALA A 96 0.09 5.73 -4.84
CA ALA A 96 0.03 5.76 -6.29
C ALA A 96 1.11 6.66 -6.89
N GLN A 97 1.26 7.88 -6.35
CA GLN A 97 2.29 8.82 -6.79
C GLN A 97 3.70 8.26 -6.56
N GLU A 98 3.94 7.61 -5.43
CA GLU A 98 5.24 7.00 -5.15
C GLU A 98 5.53 5.81 -6.05
N ALA A 99 4.53 4.96 -6.30
CA ALA A 99 4.66 3.84 -7.23
C ALA A 99 5.02 4.34 -8.65
N GLN A 100 4.39 5.42 -9.12
CA GLN A 100 4.73 6.05 -10.40
C GLN A 100 6.19 6.56 -10.42
N ASN A 101 6.63 7.24 -9.35
CA ASN A 101 8.00 7.71 -9.23
C ASN A 101 9.02 6.56 -9.25
N LEU A 102 8.71 5.45 -8.59
CA LEU A 102 9.55 4.25 -8.59
C LEU A 102 9.56 3.55 -9.95
N LEU A 103 8.41 3.43 -10.61
CA LEU A 103 8.32 2.85 -11.96
C LEU A 103 9.09 3.65 -13.02
N ALA A 104 9.19 4.98 -12.86
CA ALA A 104 10.02 5.84 -13.70
C ALA A 104 11.53 5.60 -13.49
N ARG A 105 11.93 5.13 -12.30
CA ARG A 105 13.33 4.80 -11.96
C ARG A 105 13.67 3.35 -12.28
N PHE A 106 12.71 2.45 -12.07
CA PHE A 106 12.82 1.00 -12.21
C PHE A 106 11.78 0.52 -13.22
N CYS A 107 12.07 0.74 -14.50
CA CYS A 107 11.18 0.33 -15.57
C CYS A 107 10.98 -1.19 -15.58
N LEU A 108 9.73 -1.62 -15.58
CA LEU A 108 9.33 -3.03 -15.69
C LEU A 108 8.76 -3.28 -17.10
N PRO A 109 9.57 -3.69 -18.09
CA PRO A 109 9.16 -3.72 -19.50
C PRO A 109 8.04 -4.72 -19.83
N ASN A 110 7.82 -5.72 -18.99
CA ASN A 110 6.86 -6.81 -19.24
C ASN A 110 5.60 -6.72 -18.35
N ILE A 111 5.44 -5.63 -17.60
CA ILE A 111 4.42 -5.51 -16.57
C ILE A 111 3.69 -4.20 -16.77
N ASP A 112 2.36 -4.25 -16.75
CA ASP A 112 1.54 -3.06 -16.80
C ASP A 112 1.79 -2.21 -15.53
N PRO A 113 2.30 -0.97 -15.66
CA PRO A 113 2.54 -0.07 -14.54
C PRO A 113 1.29 0.14 -13.68
N MET A 114 0.10 0.07 -14.29
CA MET A 114 -1.18 0.25 -13.60
C MET A 114 -1.41 -0.82 -12.54
N ILE A 115 -0.97 -2.06 -12.79
CA ILE A 115 -1.10 -3.15 -11.81
C ILE A 115 -0.31 -2.81 -10.55
N VAL A 116 0.92 -2.33 -10.69
CA VAL A 116 1.79 -1.97 -9.55
C VAL A 116 1.22 -0.81 -8.76
N ILE A 117 0.64 0.19 -9.44
CA ILE A 117 0.00 1.35 -8.79
C ILE A 117 -1.20 0.90 -7.96
N ILE A 118 -2.12 0.11 -8.54
CA ILE A 118 -3.30 -0.39 -7.83
C ILE A 118 -2.88 -1.29 -6.65
N SER A 119 -1.84 -2.09 -6.81
CA SER A 119 -1.28 -2.91 -5.73
C SER A 119 -0.73 -2.06 -4.59
N ALA A 120 -0.05 -0.95 -4.90
CA ALA A 120 0.46 -0.03 -3.89
C ALA A 120 -0.68 0.65 -3.10
N GLU A 121 -1.74 1.08 -3.78
CA GLU A 121 -2.92 1.66 -3.15
C GLU A 121 -3.63 0.67 -2.21
N ALA A 122 -3.87 -0.55 -2.68
CA ALA A 122 -4.51 -1.60 -1.90
C ALA A 122 -3.66 -1.98 -0.68
N ALA A 123 -2.33 -2.08 -0.86
CA ALA A 123 -1.41 -2.38 0.24
C ALA A 123 -1.34 -1.26 1.27
N ALA A 124 -1.31 0.01 0.83
CA ALA A 124 -1.29 1.16 1.73
C ALA A 124 -2.54 1.20 2.61
N HIS A 125 -3.70 0.93 2.01
CA HIS A 125 -4.96 0.84 2.75
C HIS A 125 -4.92 -0.23 3.84
N ARG A 126 -4.57 -1.46 3.47
CA ARG A 126 -4.51 -2.60 4.40
C ARG A 126 -3.50 -2.36 5.52
N LEU A 127 -2.33 -1.80 5.19
CA LEU A 127 -1.29 -1.49 6.16
C LEU A 127 -1.76 -0.41 7.14
N TYR A 128 -2.46 0.60 6.65
CA TYR A 128 -3.03 1.65 7.50
C TYR A 128 -4.12 1.12 8.42
N ASP A 129 -5.02 0.27 7.92
CA ASP A 129 -6.06 -0.37 8.72
C ASP A 129 -5.42 -1.23 9.83
N HIS A 130 -4.42 -2.04 9.48
CA HIS A 130 -3.67 -2.87 10.44
C HIS A 130 -2.93 -2.04 11.51
N GLU A 131 -2.34 -0.89 11.15
CA GLU A 131 -1.61 -0.06 12.12
C GLU A 131 -2.53 0.78 13.04
N ASN A 132 -3.79 1.00 12.66
CA ASN A 132 -4.70 1.91 13.39
C ASN A 132 -5.93 1.22 14.01
N PHE A 133 -6.29 0.02 13.59
CA PHE A 133 -7.54 -0.65 13.98
C PHE A 133 -7.40 -2.12 14.42
N ASP A 134 -6.20 -2.69 14.41
CA ASP A 134 -5.91 -4.05 14.92
C ASP A 134 -5.44 -4.05 16.40
#